data_AF-A0AAE3IF33-F1
#
_entry.id   AF-A0AAE3IF33-F1
#
_cell.length_a   1.000
_cell.length_b   1.000
_cell.length_c   1.000
_cell.angle_alpha   90.00
_cell.angle_beta   90.00
_cell.angle_gamma   90.00
#
_symmetry.space_group_name_H-M   'P 1'
#
loop_
_entity.id
_entity.type
_entity.pdbx_description
1 polymer ?
#
loop_
_entity_poly.entity_id
_entity_poly.type
_entity_poly.pdbx_seq_one_letter_code
_entity_poly.pdbx_strand_id
1 'polypeptide(L)'
;MSRTRAVYVGSDGNYYGEADIWERFETGCWAPFAWDSESGEEWVETDEQQLLVLTPTSPEELPQRVDIERTEAGLSIDSAV
;
A
#
# COMPACT_ATOMS: atom_id res chain seq x y z
N MET A 1 -12.41 -15.47 12.32
CA MET A 1 -12.75 -14.18 11.67
C MET A 1 -11.61 -13.88 10.70
N SER A 2 -11.86 -13.97 9.40
CA SER A 2 -10.87 -13.55 8.41
C SER A 2 -10.85 -12.02 8.41
N ARG A 3 -9.79 -11.40 8.91
CA ARG A 3 -9.56 -9.96 8.68
C ARG A 3 -9.32 -9.80 7.18
N THR A 4 -10.20 -9.08 6.49
CA THR A 4 -9.92 -8.58 5.15
C THR A 4 -8.69 -7.66 5.29
N ARG A 5 -7.58 -8.05 4.66
CA ARG A 5 -6.31 -7.28 4.68
C ARG A 5 -6.46 -6.04 3.80
N ALA A 6 -5.94 -4.90 4.27
CA ALA A 6 -6.06 -3.63 3.56
C ALA A 6 -5.15 -3.58 2.33
N VAL A 7 -5.63 -2.90 1.29
CA VAL A 7 -4.92 -2.65 0.04
C VAL A 7 -5.00 -1.16 -0.25
N TYR A 8 -3.93 -0.59 -0.78
CA TYR A 8 -3.84 0.82 -1.11
C TYR A 8 -3.47 0.97 -2.58
N VAL A 9 -4.07 1.94 -3.25
CA VAL A 9 -3.62 2.41 -4.56
C VAL A 9 -2.77 3.65 -4.37
N GLY A 10 -1.56 3.61 -4.91
CA GLY A 10 -0.66 4.75 -4.93
C GLY A 10 -1.04 5.75 -6.03
N SER A 11 -0.77 7.04 -5.80
CA SER A 11 -0.88 8.06 -6.85
C SER A 11 0.09 7.85 -8.02
N ASP A 12 1.04 6.92 -7.89
CA ASP A 12 1.92 6.41 -8.94
C ASP A 12 1.25 5.32 -9.82
N GLY A 13 0.05 4.88 -9.47
CA GLY A 13 -0.72 3.84 -10.14
C GLY A 13 -0.40 2.41 -9.69
N ASN A 14 0.51 2.23 -8.72
CA ASN A 14 0.84 0.92 -8.16
C ASN A 14 -0.09 0.54 -7.00
N TYR A 15 -0.13 -0.75 -6.66
CA TYR A 15 -0.87 -1.24 -5.51
C TYR A 15 0.08 -1.68 -4.41
N TYR A 16 -0.31 -1.44 -3.16
CA TYR A 16 0.49 -1.72 -1.99
C TYR A 16 -0.36 -2.45 -0.94
N GLY A 17 0.15 -3.57 -0.45
CA GLY A 17 -0.40 -4.23 0.73
C GLY A 17 0.22 -3.69 2.03
N GLU A 18 -0.38 -4.04 3.16
CA GLU A 18 0.15 -3.69 4.48
C GLU A 18 1.60 -4.14 4.70
N ALA A 19 2.01 -5.30 4.16
CA ALA A 19 3.39 -5.77 4.30
C ALA A 19 4.37 -4.92 3.47
N ASP A 20 3.98 -4.57 2.25
CA ASP A 20 4.81 -3.76 1.35
C ASP A 20 5.05 -2.37 1.97
N ILE A 21 3.99 -1.74 2.50
CA ILE A 21 4.07 -0.44 3.19
C ILE A 21 4.96 -0.55 4.43
N TRP A 22 4.75 -1.58 5.26
CA TRP A 22 5.56 -1.78 6.47
C TRP A 22 7.05 -1.98 6.13
N GLU A 23 7.37 -2.81 5.14
CA GLU A 23 8.76 -3.02 4.71
C GLU A 23 9.42 -1.73 4.24
N ARG A 24 8.70 -0.88 3.49
CA ARG A 24 9.22 0.43 3.04
C ARG A 24 9.52 1.38 4.19
N PHE A 25 8.72 1.35 5.26
CA PHE A 25 9.02 2.12 6.47
C PHE A 25 10.21 1.56 7.24
N GLU A 26 10.27 0.24 7.44
CA GLU A 26 11.35 -0.41 8.21
C GLU A 26 12.72 -0.28 7.53
N THR A 27 12.74 -0.30 6.21
CA THR A 27 13.96 -0.09 5.42
C THR A 27 14.36 1.39 5.32
N GLY A 28 13.51 2.30 5.78
CA GLY A 28 13.71 3.75 5.67
C GLY A 28 13.60 4.28 4.24
N CYS A 29 13.07 3.48 3.30
CA CYS A 29 12.78 3.95 1.95
C CYS A 29 11.67 5.00 1.97
N TRP A 30 10.67 4.85 2.84
CA TRP A 30 9.57 5.80 2.98
C TRP A 30 9.55 6.42 4.39
N ALA A 31 9.09 7.67 4.46
CA ALA A 31 8.83 8.37 5.71
C ALA A 31 7.35 8.80 5.78
N PRO A 32 6.65 8.61 6.91
CA PRO A 32 5.28 9.08 7.06
C PRO A 32 5.23 10.61 7.06
N PHE A 33 4.29 11.19 6.29
CA PHE A 33 4.15 12.64 6.15
C PHE A 33 2.84 13.16 6.75
N ALA A 34 1.71 12.63 6.32
CA ALA A 34 0.38 13.04 6.80
C ALA A 34 -0.64 11.91 6.67
N TRP A 35 -1.75 12.03 7.40
CA TRP A 35 -2.89 11.10 7.32
C TRP A 35 -4.20 11.88 7.49
N ASP A 36 -5.15 11.64 6.60
CA ASP A 36 -6.55 12.02 6.73
C ASP A 36 -7.37 10.87 7.33
N SER A 37 -7.82 11.06 8.57
CA SER A 37 -8.62 10.06 9.28
C SER A 37 -10.04 9.87 8.72
N GLU A 38 -10.56 10.82 7.93
CA GLU A 38 -11.89 10.73 7.34
C GLU A 38 -11.90 9.84 6.10
N SER A 39 -10.96 10.06 5.18
CA SER A 39 -10.82 9.27 3.94
C SER A 39 -9.98 8.00 4.12
N GLY A 40 -9.10 7.98 5.12
CA GLY A 40 -8.09 6.93 5.28
C GLY A 40 -6.88 7.11 4.37
N GLU A 41 -6.77 8.23 3.66
CA GLU A 41 -5.62 8.52 2.80
C GLU A 41 -4.36 8.81 3.63
N GLU A 42 -3.26 8.19 3.21
CA GLU A 42 -1.95 8.37 3.83
C GLU A 42 -0.98 8.98 2.82
N TRP A 43 -0.22 9.98 3.26
CA TRP A 43 0.85 10.58 2.49
C TRP A 43 2.20 10.13 3.04
N VAL A 44 3.07 9.67 2.15
CA VAL A 44 4.43 9.25 2.47
C VAL A 44 5.43 9.97 1.58
N GLU A 45 6.57 10.35 2.15
CA GLU A 45 7.73 10.83 1.39
C GLU A 45 8.58 9.63 0.98
N THR A 46 8.85 9.49 -0.31
CA THR A 46 9.73 8.44 -0.86
C THR A 46 11.20 8.83 -0.74
N ASP A 47 12.10 7.86 -0.97
CA ASP A 47 13.55 8.06 -1.02
C ASP A 47 13.98 9.02 -2.13
N GLU A 48 13.16 9.13 -3.18
CA GLU A 48 13.29 10.13 -4.24
C GLU A 48 12.80 11.54 -3.84
N GLN A 49 12.45 11.76 -2.57
CA GLN A 49 11.86 13.02 -2.05
C GLN A 49 10.57 13.41 -2.78
N GLN A 50 9.79 12.42 -3.21
CA GLN A 50 8.47 12.62 -3.81
C GLN A 50 7.38 12.28 -2.81
N LEU A 51 6.25 12.97 -2.91
CA LEU A 51 5.07 12.68 -2.10
C LEU A 51 4.20 11.65 -2.82
N LEU A 52 4.02 10.48 -2.22
CA LEU A 52 3.11 9.45 -2.68
C LEU A 52 1.84 9.46 -1.81
N VAL A 53 0.67 9.49 -2.46
CA VAL A 53 -0.63 9.33 -1.79
C VAL A 53 -1.04 7.88 -1.86
N LEU A 54 -1.39 7.29 -0.72
CA LEU A 54 -1.90 5.94 -0.57
C LEU A 54 -3.40 6.04 -0.24
N THR A 55 -4.24 5.67 -1.20
CA THR A 55 -5.70 5.67 -1.02
C THR A 55 -6.18 4.25 -0.73
N PRO A 56 -6.90 3.99 0.36
CA PRO A 56 -7.47 2.67 0.63
C PRO A 56 -8.37 2.21 -0.51
N THR A 57 -8.24 0.95 -0.93
CA THR A 57 -9.08 0.33 -1.95
C THR A 57 -9.54 -1.05 -1.53
N SER A 58 -10.71 -1.46 -2.01
CA SER A 58 -11.27 -2.78 -1.72
C SER A 58 -10.60 -3.83 -2.60
N PRO A 59 -10.34 -5.05 -2.09
CA PRO A 59 -9.84 -6.14 -2.92
C PRO A 59 -10.72 -6.48 -4.13
N GLU A 60 -12.03 -6.16 -4.05
CA GLU A 60 -12.99 -6.34 -5.14
C GLU A 60 -12.81 -5.33 -6.29
N GLU A 61 -12.14 -4.21 -6.03
CA GLU A 61 -11.82 -3.16 -7.01
C GLU A 61 -10.48 -3.41 -7.71
N LEU A 62 -9.72 -4.41 -7.25
CA LEU A 62 -8.45 -4.78 -7.86
C LEU A 62 -8.63 -5.36 -9.27
N PRO A 63 -7.68 -5.08 -10.18
CA PRO A 63 -7.65 -5.75 -11.47
C PRO A 63 -7.59 -7.28 -11.30
N GLN A 64 -8.20 -8.03 -12.23
CA GLN A 64 -8.21 -9.51 -12.19
C GLN A 64 -6.82 -10.17 -12.34
N ARG A 65 -5.77 -9.38 -12.63
CA ARG A 65 -4.37 -9.81 -12.79
C ARG A 65 -3.47 -9.11 -11.79
N VAL A 66 -3.75 -9.29 -10.51
CA VAL A 66 -2.84 -8.90 -9.44
C VAL A 66 -2.47 -10.18 -8.70
N ASP A 67 -1.17 -10.47 -8.62
CA ASP A 67 -0.69 -11.61 -7.85
C ASP A 67 -0.61 -11.19 -6.39
N ILE A 68 -1.54 -11.74 -5.60
CA ILE A 68 -1.68 -11.43 -4.19
C ILE A 68 -1.09 -12.60 -3.39
N GLU A 69 0.09 -12.41 -2.82
CA GLU A 69 0.71 -13.42 -1.96
C GLU A 69 0.42 -13.14 -0.48
N ARG A 70 0.02 -14.19 0.24
CA ARG A 70 -0.11 -14.12 1.71
C ARG A 70 1.20 -14.50 2.36
N THR A 71 1.82 -13.54 3.05
CA THR A 71 2.99 -13.80 3.89
C THR A 71 2.60 -13.83 5.38
N GLU A 72 3.49 -14.36 6.23
CA GLU A 72 3.34 -14.29 7.69
C GLU A 72 3.30 -12.84 8.20
N ALA A 73 3.93 -11.90 7.48
CA ALA A 73 3.99 -10.48 7.83
C ALA A 73 2.78 -9.66 7.34
N GLY A 74 2.07 -10.09 6.30
CA GLY A 74 0.96 -9.32 5.74
C GLY A 74 0.59 -9.74 4.32
N LEU A 75 -0.12 -8.87 3.60
CA LEU A 75 -0.35 -9.02 2.16
C LEU A 75 0.82 -8.38 1.42
N SER A 76 1.43 -9.12 0.50
CA SER A 76 2.34 -8.53 -0.49
C SER A 76 1.66 -8.58 -1.85
N ILE A 77 1.74 -7.47 -2.57
CA ILE A 77 1.09 -7.30 -3.86
C ILE A 77 2.18 -7.07 -4.91
N ASP A 78 2.31 -8.03 -5.84
CA ASP A 78 3.15 -7.87 -7.02
C ASP A 78 2.26 -7.57 -8.22
N SER A 79 2.44 -6.38 -8.81
CA SER A 79 1.72 -5.96 -10.01
C SER A 79 2.65 -6.13 -11.21
N ALA A 80 2.46 -7.21 -11.97
CA ALA A 80 3.17 -7.41 -13.23
C ALA A 80 2.57 -6.50 -14.33
N VAL A 81 3.39 -5.56 -14.83
CA VAL A 81 3.07 -4.69 -15.98
C VAL A 81 3.46 -5.33 -17.30
#